data_AF-S8AEL4-F1
#
_entry.id   AF-S8AEL4-F1
#
_cell.length_a   1.000
_cell.length_b   1.000
_cell.length_c   1.000
_cell.angle_alpha   90.00
_cell.angle_beta   90.00
_cell.angle_gamma   90.00
#
_symmetry.space_group_name_H-M   'P 1'
#
loop_
_entity.id
_entity.type
_entity.pdbx_description
1 polymer ?
#
loop_
_entity_poly.entity_id
_entity_poly.type
_entity_poly.pdbx_seq_one_letter_code
_entity_poly.pdbx_strand_id
1 'polypeptide(L)'
;MASPRVFILPAGEGSDGSAISHTILSLKHPNTGVPTRYLLHHPPKSEGTSTPFLYEILKIANQISEPRSWLMTPDLPPLKLPKELEKERSDEGEDGDSKDNADGGKEEPQDPPDRKGDKSSLVIKDAHLFLTTPVDPIYLLLSYLTSDKTSRNFLSFDDLLESHPEFSTWTKIFKLHPPAEKLLQSRLLPICDTVEAGDEVMYRVNNKKVIDLLVSRVESVAKVLPPSLTNLITRKLSKPLSLQASTAWKHQAQPEADKTGGIINDAELEDDNKDVESQEVESQLRREASRLNINEEESGTNTPAEADTVITKLVEESLLPPPEILYISQLAHAVQIMKNYIPTPLYTSLVTEIHKTHPLEPLEAYQEELKSLRAAANTAMDFSISHTKRTIEDLEGGVSKEEADREKKRKKKEADGKKSHAVKKLEKADTSGMKKMTAFFKKKD
;
A
#
# COMPACT_ATOMS: atom_id res chain seq x y z
N MET A 1 -20.16 28.16 7.86
CA MET A 1 -19.96 27.07 8.85
C MET A 1 -18.75 26.25 8.41
N ALA A 2 -18.06 25.56 9.33
CA ALA A 2 -16.99 24.64 8.95
C ALA A 2 -17.58 23.39 8.26
N SER A 3 -16.86 22.80 7.32
CA SER A 3 -17.27 21.52 6.72
C SER A 3 -17.16 20.38 7.75
N PRO A 4 -18.09 19.42 7.74
CA PRO A 4 -18.00 18.21 8.55
C PRO A 4 -16.75 17.39 8.17
N ARG A 5 -16.23 16.60 9.10
CA ARG A 5 -15.01 15.79 8.93
C ARG A 5 -15.23 14.41 9.54
N VAL A 6 -14.74 13.37 8.86
CA VAL A 6 -14.84 11.98 9.31
C VAL A 6 -13.57 11.62 10.07
N PHE A 7 -13.72 11.16 11.32
CA PHE A 7 -12.65 10.70 12.19
C PHE A 7 -12.83 9.22 12.55
N ILE A 8 -11.73 8.48 12.59
CA ILE A 8 -11.62 7.23 13.34
C ILE A 8 -10.92 7.61 14.66
N LEU A 9 -11.57 7.27 15.78
CA LEU A 9 -11.13 7.56 17.15
C LEU A 9 -10.77 6.24 17.86
N PRO A 10 -9.96 6.26 18.93
CA PRO A 10 -9.74 5.07 19.74
C PRO A 10 -11.05 4.61 20.38
N ALA A 11 -11.29 3.30 20.38
CA ALA A 11 -12.37 2.71 21.14
C ALA A 11 -12.06 2.77 22.64
N GLY A 12 -13.08 3.10 23.41
CA GLY A 12 -13.19 2.84 24.84
C GLY A 12 -14.67 2.69 25.13
N GLU A 13 -15.03 1.95 26.18
CA GLU A 13 -16.40 1.92 26.65
C GLU A 13 -16.44 2.55 28.04
N GLY A 14 -17.15 3.69 28.14
CA GLY A 14 -17.52 4.23 29.44
C GLY A 14 -18.38 3.20 30.17
N SER A 15 -17.79 2.44 31.09
CA SER A 15 -18.48 1.37 31.85
C SER A 15 -19.76 1.85 32.55
N ASP A 16 -19.82 3.14 32.88
CA ASP A 16 -20.96 3.81 33.52
C ASP A 16 -21.82 4.65 32.55
N GLY A 17 -21.63 4.51 31.23
CA GLY A 17 -22.23 5.40 30.22
C GLY A 17 -21.67 6.83 30.23
N SER A 18 -20.62 7.10 31.02
CA SER A 18 -19.92 8.38 31.04
C SER A 18 -19.30 8.67 29.68
N ALA A 19 -19.61 9.83 29.10
CA ALA A 19 -19.06 10.25 27.82
C ALA A 19 -17.52 10.30 27.86
N ILE A 20 -16.87 9.62 26.92
CA ILE A 20 -15.44 9.77 26.66
C ILE A 20 -15.22 11.20 26.19
N SER A 21 -14.35 11.93 26.89
CA SER A 21 -13.91 13.24 26.42
C SER A 21 -12.63 13.09 25.60
N HIS A 22 -12.57 13.83 24.49
CA HIS A 22 -11.37 13.94 23.68
C HIS A 22 -11.06 15.42 23.46
N THR A 23 -9.81 15.81 23.70
CA THR A 23 -9.36 17.20 23.52
C THR A 23 -8.38 17.25 22.34
N ILE A 24 -8.72 17.99 21.28
CA ILE A 24 -7.78 18.23 20.18
C ILE A 24 -6.82 19.36 20.55
N LEU A 25 -5.54 19.04 20.63
CA LEU A 25 -4.45 19.96 20.94
C LEU A 25 -3.64 20.29 19.68
N SER A 26 -2.73 21.26 19.81
CA SER A 26 -1.71 21.56 18.81
C SER A 26 -0.35 21.54 19.51
N LEU A 27 0.57 20.73 19.00
CA LEU A 27 1.95 20.61 19.47
C LEU A 27 2.89 20.65 18.25
N LYS A 28 4.17 20.94 18.44
CA LYS A 28 5.15 20.85 17.35
C LYS A 28 5.40 19.40 16.97
N HIS A 29 5.41 19.13 15.67
CA HIS A 29 5.80 17.84 15.11
C HIS A 29 7.29 17.57 15.39
N PRO A 30 7.69 16.38 15.87
CA PRO A 30 9.02 16.17 16.47
C PRO A 30 10.18 16.24 15.47
N ASN A 31 9.95 15.89 14.19
CA ASN A 31 10.94 16.02 13.13
C ASN A 31 10.96 17.44 12.51
N THR A 32 9.78 18.01 12.20
CA THR A 32 9.67 19.20 11.35
C THR A 32 9.46 20.51 12.12
N GLY A 33 9.15 20.46 13.42
CA GLY A 33 8.83 21.63 14.24
C GLY A 33 7.51 22.33 13.88
N VAL A 34 6.78 21.85 12.87
CA VAL A 34 5.52 22.44 12.40
C VAL A 34 4.38 22.09 13.37
N PRO A 35 3.50 23.04 13.76
CA PRO A 35 2.33 22.74 14.58
C PRO A 35 1.42 21.70 13.91
N THR A 36 1.22 20.57 14.58
CA THR A 36 0.39 19.44 14.16
C THR A 36 -0.66 19.13 15.22
N ARG A 37 -1.72 18.42 14.83
CA ARG A 37 -2.88 18.15 15.69
C ARG A 37 -2.73 16.78 16.36
N TYR A 38 -2.96 16.78 17.67
CA TYR A 38 -2.95 15.58 18.50
C TYR A 38 -4.29 15.48 19.23
N LEU A 39 -4.75 14.25 19.45
CA LEU A 39 -5.91 13.94 20.28
C LEU A 39 -5.41 13.51 21.66
N LEU A 40 -5.79 14.27 22.69
CA LEU A 40 -5.73 13.83 24.07
C LEU A 40 -6.99 13.00 24.35
N HIS A 41 -6.81 11.73 24.71
CA HIS A 41 -7.88 10.81 25.06
C HIS A 41 -7.97 10.70 26.58
N HIS A 42 -9.20 10.82 27.09
CA HIS A 42 -9.51 10.68 28.50
C HIS A 42 -10.31 9.39 28.71
N PRO A 43 -9.65 8.24 28.94
CA PRO A 43 -10.35 7.01 29.25
C PRO A 43 -11.15 7.14 30.56
N PRO A 44 -12.27 6.42 30.72
CA PRO A 44 -13.00 6.33 31.98
C PRO A 44 -12.10 5.75 33.09
N LYS A 45 -12.38 6.09 34.36
CA LYS A 45 -11.55 5.67 35.52
C LYS A 45 -11.42 4.14 35.70
N SER A 46 -12.25 3.36 35.02
CA SER A 46 -12.26 1.89 35.02
C SER A 46 -11.29 1.28 34.00
N GLU A 47 -10.97 1.97 32.91
CA GLU A 47 -9.96 1.54 31.94
C GLU A 47 -8.57 1.90 32.49
N GLY A 48 -7.84 0.88 32.93
CA GLY A 48 -6.55 1.03 33.59
C GLY A 48 -5.44 1.59 32.68
N THR A 49 -4.27 1.84 33.29
CA THR A 49 -3.08 2.56 32.77
C THR A 49 -2.46 2.06 31.44
N SER A 50 -3.06 1.08 30.76
CA SER A 50 -2.56 0.48 29.52
C SER A 50 -3.00 1.20 28.24
N THR A 51 -4.10 1.96 28.26
CA THR A 51 -4.57 2.71 27.08
C THR A 51 -3.65 3.92 26.82
N PRO A 52 -3.14 4.14 25.60
CA PRO A 52 -2.43 5.36 25.26
C PRO A 52 -3.33 6.59 25.50
N PHE A 53 -2.79 7.63 26.13
CA PHE A 53 -3.52 8.88 26.40
C PHE A 53 -3.36 9.91 25.26
N LEU A 54 -2.34 9.74 24.40
CA LEU A 54 -2.00 10.68 23.33
C LEU A 54 -1.99 9.96 21.98
N TYR A 55 -2.70 10.54 21.02
CA TYR A 55 -2.74 10.08 19.63
C TYR A 55 -2.37 11.23 18.70
N GLU A 56 -1.62 10.95 17.65
CA GLU A 56 -1.49 11.90 16.52
C GLU A 56 -2.73 11.82 15.63
N ILE A 57 -3.01 12.88 14.86
CA ILE A 57 -4.12 12.92 13.90
C ILE A 57 -3.55 12.94 12.48
N LEU A 58 -3.55 11.77 11.84
CA LEU A 58 -3.12 11.59 10.46
C LEU A 58 -4.27 11.90 9.49
N LYS A 59 -3.99 12.63 8.40
CA LYS A 59 -4.96 12.94 7.35
C LYS A 59 -4.72 12.06 6.13
N ILE A 60 -5.61 11.09 5.89
CA ILE A 60 -5.70 10.39 4.62
C ILE A 60 -6.43 11.33 3.65
N ALA A 61 -5.66 11.97 2.76
CA ALA A 61 -6.18 12.87 1.74
C ALA A 61 -6.73 12.07 0.55
N ASN A 62 -7.78 12.60 -0.08
CA ASN A 62 -8.29 12.01 -1.32
C ASN A 62 -7.31 12.28 -2.47
N GLN A 63 -7.12 11.32 -3.37
CA GLN A 63 -6.31 11.52 -4.57
C GLN A 63 -7.05 12.40 -5.58
N ILE A 64 -6.35 13.37 -6.18
CA ILE A 64 -6.96 14.31 -7.14
C ILE A 64 -7.41 13.58 -8.42
N SER A 65 -6.76 12.47 -8.77
CA SER A 65 -7.11 11.58 -9.88
C SER A 65 -8.41 10.80 -9.68
N GLU A 66 -8.85 10.59 -8.44
CA GLU A 66 -10.02 9.79 -8.09
C GLU A 66 -10.94 10.59 -7.15
N PRO A 67 -11.88 11.41 -7.68
CA PRO A 67 -12.78 12.20 -6.83
C PRO A 67 -13.70 11.28 -6.01
N ARG A 68 -13.57 11.34 -4.68
CA ARG A 68 -14.39 10.60 -3.71
C ARG A 68 -15.10 11.60 -2.79
N SER A 69 -16.28 11.22 -2.29
CA SER A 69 -17.06 11.99 -1.31
C SER A 69 -17.67 11.05 -0.27
N TRP A 70 -18.04 11.56 0.91
CA TRP A 70 -18.79 10.78 1.91
C TRP A 70 -20.29 11.08 1.82
N LEU A 71 -21.12 10.04 1.91
CA LEU A 71 -22.54 10.14 2.20
C LEU A 71 -22.76 9.65 3.64
N MET A 72 -23.17 10.54 4.53
CA MET A 72 -23.57 10.17 5.88
C MET A 72 -25.09 10.11 5.94
N THR A 73 -25.61 8.90 6.12
CA THR A 73 -27.03 8.65 6.40
C THR A 73 -27.25 8.58 7.91
N PRO A 74 -28.38 9.07 8.42
CA PRO A 74 -28.80 8.76 9.79
C PRO A 74 -29.05 7.26 9.92
N ASP A 75 -28.91 6.71 11.13
CA ASP A 75 -29.32 5.32 11.39
C ASP A 75 -30.80 5.13 11.04
N LEU A 76 -30.99 4.37 9.97
CA LEU A 76 -32.25 3.85 9.46
C LEU A 76 -32.16 2.33 9.59
N PRO A 77 -33.15 1.66 10.22
CA PRO A 77 -33.19 0.21 10.17
C PRO A 77 -33.22 -0.25 8.70
N PRO A 78 -32.64 -1.41 8.37
CA PRO A 78 -32.52 -1.86 6.99
C PRO A 78 -33.87 -1.85 6.29
N LEU A 79 -33.95 -1.11 5.18
CA LEU A 79 -35.16 -0.97 4.39
C LEU A 79 -35.63 -2.35 3.95
N LYS A 80 -36.82 -2.77 4.42
CA LYS A 80 -37.47 -3.97 3.92
C LYS A 80 -37.81 -3.73 2.45
N LEU A 81 -37.21 -4.50 1.54
CA LEU A 81 -37.56 -4.44 0.12
C LEU A 81 -39.08 -4.65 -0.04
N PRO A 82 -39.77 -3.85 -0.88
CA PRO A 82 -41.17 -4.08 -1.18
C PRO A 82 -41.38 -5.48 -1.78
N LYS A 83 -42.31 -6.25 -1.20
CA LYS A 83 -42.69 -7.59 -1.71
C LYS A 83 -43.71 -7.49 -2.86
N GLU A 84 -43.45 -6.60 -3.81
CA GLU A 84 -44.38 -6.26 -4.91
C GLU A 84 -43.75 -6.62 -6.27
N LEU A 85 -43.33 -7.87 -6.41
CA LEU A 85 -42.89 -8.46 -7.69
C LEU A 85 -43.21 -9.97 -7.82
N GLU A 86 -43.99 -10.55 -6.90
CA GLU A 86 -44.36 -11.99 -6.90
C GLU A 86 -45.88 -12.25 -7.03
N LYS A 87 -46.64 -11.30 -7.59
CA LYS A 87 -48.08 -11.46 -7.89
C LYS A 87 -48.47 -11.02 -9.30
N GLU A 88 -47.78 -11.57 -10.30
CA GLU A 88 -48.31 -11.71 -11.66
C GLU A 88 -48.20 -13.18 -12.11
N ARG A 89 -49.02 -14.05 -11.50
CA ARG A 89 -49.38 -15.39 -11.99
C ARG A 89 -50.70 -15.81 -11.35
N SER A 90 -51.65 -16.28 -12.17
CA SER A 90 -53.05 -16.62 -11.84
C SER A 90 -53.89 -15.43 -11.29
N ASP A 91 -55.14 -15.21 -11.72
CA ASP A 91 -55.84 -15.83 -12.85
C ASP A 91 -56.93 -14.89 -13.41
N GLU A 92 -57.55 -15.33 -14.50
CA GLU A 92 -58.59 -14.62 -15.26
C GLU A 92 -59.82 -14.25 -14.39
N GLY A 93 -60.52 -13.17 -14.76
CA GLY A 93 -61.70 -12.68 -14.01
C GLY A 93 -63.03 -13.02 -14.67
N GLU A 94 -64.11 -13.02 -13.89
CA GLU A 94 -65.50 -13.02 -14.39
C GLU A 94 -66.45 -12.27 -13.42
N ASP A 95 -67.15 -11.28 -13.97
CA ASP A 95 -68.54 -10.82 -13.77
C ASP A 95 -69.20 -10.43 -12.42
N GLY A 96 -70.12 -9.43 -12.53
CA GLY A 96 -71.22 -9.12 -11.59
C GLY A 96 -71.06 -7.80 -10.80
N ASP A 97 -71.26 -6.60 -11.39
CA ASP A 97 -72.53 -5.91 -11.74
C ASP A 97 -73.28 -5.21 -10.57
N SER A 98 -73.51 -3.88 -10.73
CA SER A 98 -74.48 -3.01 -10.03
C SER A 98 -74.33 -2.80 -8.50
N LYS A 99 -74.68 -1.70 -7.81
CA LYS A 99 -75.19 -0.32 -8.05
C LYS A 99 -75.01 0.47 -6.70
N ASP A 100 -75.27 1.76 -6.47
CA ASP A 100 -76.02 2.81 -7.20
C ASP A 100 -75.42 4.24 -6.95
N ASN A 101 -76.25 5.30 -6.96
CA ASN A 101 -75.94 6.74 -6.89
C ASN A 101 -75.96 7.40 -5.48
N ALA A 102 -75.14 8.46 -5.29
CA ALA A 102 -75.48 9.82 -4.80
C ALA A 102 -74.20 10.55 -4.31
N ASP A 103 -73.77 11.67 -4.91
CA ASP A 103 -74.08 13.07 -4.50
C ASP A 103 -73.54 13.45 -3.09
N GLY A 104 -72.76 14.50 -2.86
CA GLY A 104 -72.16 15.49 -3.76
C GLY A 104 -71.58 16.68 -2.97
N GLY A 105 -70.44 17.24 -3.40
CA GLY A 105 -70.00 18.59 -2.98
C GLY A 105 -69.02 18.73 -1.80
N LYS A 106 -67.76 19.01 -2.16
CA LYS A 106 -66.77 19.85 -1.43
C LYS A 106 -66.37 19.48 0.01
N GLU A 107 -65.14 18.99 0.14
CA GLU A 107 -64.18 19.55 1.10
C GLU A 107 -62.76 19.47 0.49
N GLU A 108 -61.91 20.46 0.75
CA GLU A 108 -60.54 20.50 0.23
C GLU A 108 -59.67 19.43 0.92
N PRO A 109 -58.74 18.75 0.23
CA PRO A 109 -57.80 17.86 0.89
C PRO A 109 -56.88 18.69 1.79
N GLN A 110 -57.13 18.62 3.09
CA GLN A 110 -56.29 19.22 4.12
C GLN A 110 -54.86 18.67 4.00
N ASP A 111 -53.86 19.54 4.11
CA ASP A 111 -52.46 19.14 4.13
C ASP A 111 -52.23 18.09 5.24
N PRO A 112 -51.57 16.94 4.94
CA PRO A 112 -51.28 15.95 5.96
C PRO A 112 -50.31 16.53 7.01
N PRO A 113 -50.54 16.29 8.31
CA PRO A 113 -49.87 17.02 9.37
C PRO A 113 -48.36 16.72 9.43
N ASP A 114 -47.60 17.75 9.78
CA ASP A 114 -46.14 17.79 9.95
C ASP A 114 -45.50 16.43 10.28
N ARG A 115 -44.83 15.83 9.29
CA ARG A 115 -43.86 14.76 9.54
C ARG A 115 -42.64 15.33 10.24
N LYS A 116 -42.73 15.33 11.57
CA LYS A 116 -41.74 15.86 12.51
C LYS A 116 -40.40 15.12 12.37
N GLY A 117 -39.47 15.72 11.62
CA GLY A 117 -38.04 15.35 11.63
C GLY A 117 -37.56 14.60 10.40
N ASP A 118 -37.43 15.29 9.27
CA ASP A 118 -36.55 14.86 8.17
C ASP A 118 -35.11 14.75 8.69
N LYS A 119 -34.67 13.52 8.98
CA LYS A 119 -33.26 13.22 9.24
C LYS A 119 -32.51 13.32 7.91
N SER A 120 -32.10 14.53 7.54
CA SER A 120 -31.44 14.79 6.26
C SER A 120 -30.08 14.08 6.14
N SER A 121 -29.86 13.41 5.01
CA SER A 121 -28.56 12.81 4.67
C SER A 121 -27.55 13.89 4.31
N LEU A 122 -26.33 13.76 4.81
CA LEU A 122 -25.26 14.77 4.67
C LEU A 122 -24.19 14.29 3.67
N VAL A 123 -23.95 15.07 2.62
CA VAL A 123 -22.88 14.80 1.65
C VAL A 123 -21.65 15.66 1.95
N ILE A 124 -20.51 15.01 2.22
CA ILE A 124 -19.22 15.67 2.43
C ILE A 124 -18.41 15.55 1.15
N LYS A 125 -18.22 16.68 0.46
CA LYS A 125 -17.48 16.73 -0.83
C LYS A 125 -16.04 16.25 -0.70
N ASP A 126 -15.38 16.59 0.39
CA ASP A 126 -14.00 16.17 0.65
C ASP A 126 -14.00 14.80 1.33
N ALA A 127 -13.69 13.71 0.60
CA ALA A 127 -13.43 12.39 1.19
C ALA A 127 -12.10 12.31 1.95
N HIS A 128 -11.86 13.25 2.86
CA HIS A 128 -10.77 13.18 3.81
C HIS A 128 -11.18 12.29 4.98
N LEU A 129 -10.28 11.37 5.35
CA LEU A 129 -10.42 10.53 6.53
C LEU A 129 -9.31 10.92 7.51
N PHE A 130 -9.68 11.23 8.75
CA PHE A 130 -8.75 11.53 9.82
C PHE A 130 -8.61 10.31 10.71
N LEU A 131 -7.40 9.76 10.82
CA LEU A 131 -7.08 8.58 11.62
C LEU A 131 -6.31 9.01 12.87
N THR A 132 -6.68 8.46 14.03
CA THR A 132 -5.92 8.64 15.27
C THR A 132 -5.00 7.44 15.52
N THR A 133 -3.69 7.66 15.53
CA THR A 133 -2.69 6.62 15.85
C THR A 133 -2.00 6.92 17.18
N PRO A 134 -1.79 5.95 18.08
CA PRO A 134 -1.18 6.19 19.38
C PRO A 134 0.29 6.58 19.22
N VAL A 135 0.71 7.63 19.92
CA VAL A 135 2.08 8.16 19.85
C VAL A 135 2.70 8.21 21.25
N ASP A 136 3.96 7.78 21.38
CA ASP A 136 4.68 7.92 22.64
C ASP A 136 5.08 9.39 22.83
N PRO A 137 4.66 10.06 23.93
CA PRO A 137 4.97 11.47 24.16
C PRO A 137 6.47 11.77 24.21
N ILE A 138 7.33 10.77 24.44
CA ILE A 138 8.78 10.97 24.46
C ILE A 138 9.32 11.53 23.15
N TYR A 139 8.77 11.14 21.99
CA TYR A 139 9.22 11.64 20.68
C TYR A 139 9.04 13.14 20.53
N LEU A 140 7.95 13.69 21.10
CA LEU A 140 7.68 15.13 21.08
C LEU A 140 8.72 15.92 21.88
N LEU A 141 9.28 15.31 22.93
CA LEU A 141 10.33 15.91 23.75
C LEU A 141 11.74 15.66 23.23
N LEU A 142 12.01 14.61 22.44
CA LEU A 142 13.38 14.29 21.97
C LEU A 142 14.08 15.50 21.33
N SER A 143 13.38 16.25 20.48
CA SER A 143 13.91 17.47 19.84
C SER A 143 14.41 18.54 20.81
N TYR A 144 13.79 18.60 21.99
CA TYR A 144 14.16 19.51 23.07
C TYR A 144 15.24 18.89 23.97
N LEU A 145 15.03 17.64 24.41
CA LEU A 145 15.91 16.88 25.30
C LEU A 145 17.35 16.79 24.78
N THR A 146 17.52 16.57 23.48
CA THR A 146 18.85 16.45 22.86
C THR A 146 19.45 17.79 22.44
N SER A 147 18.93 18.91 22.97
CA SER A 147 19.56 20.22 22.84
C SER A 147 20.79 20.33 23.75
N ASP A 148 21.75 21.20 23.38
CA ASP A 148 22.92 21.53 24.20
C ASP A 148 22.56 22.10 25.59
N LYS A 149 21.35 22.68 25.73
CA LYS A 149 20.90 23.31 26.99
C LYS A 149 20.55 22.28 28.06
N THR A 150 19.92 21.18 27.66
CA THR A 150 19.36 20.13 28.54
C THR A 150 20.26 18.91 28.69
N SER A 151 21.15 18.66 27.73
CA SER A 151 22.05 17.49 27.75
C SER A 151 23.25 17.62 28.68
N ARG A 152 23.62 18.85 29.09
CA ARG A 152 24.83 19.12 29.88
C ARG A 152 24.60 19.12 31.39
N ASN A 153 23.44 19.58 31.83
CA ASN A 153 23.11 19.76 33.24
C ASN A 153 22.20 18.64 33.73
N PHE A 154 22.26 18.34 35.03
CA PHE A 154 21.20 17.62 35.72
C PHE A 154 20.10 18.64 36.08
N LEU A 155 18.86 18.34 35.70
CA LEU A 155 17.68 19.19 35.91
C LEU A 155 16.56 18.38 36.58
N SER A 156 15.73 19.02 37.39
CA SER A 156 14.50 18.38 37.88
C SER A 156 13.52 18.16 36.71
N PHE A 157 12.50 17.33 36.92
CA PHE A 157 11.45 17.17 35.91
C PHE A 157 10.72 18.49 35.62
N ASP A 158 10.50 19.30 36.65
CA ASP A 158 9.80 20.59 36.54
C ASP A 158 10.65 21.65 35.85
N ASP A 159 11.95 21.75 36.17
CA ASP A 159 12.90 22.64 35.48
C ASP A 159 12.97 22.33 33.97
N LEU A 160 13.06 21.05 33.65
CA LEU A 160 13.09 20.53 32.28
C LEU A 160 11.80 20.89 31.51
N LEU A 161 10.67 20.90 32.22
CA LEU A 161 9.36 21.21 31.64
C LEU A 161 9.14 22.71 31.49
N GLU A 162 9.46 23.53 32.50
CA GLU A 162 9.33 24.99 32.47
C GLU A 162 10.19 25.61 31.36
N SER A 163 11.38 25.06 31.15
CA SER A 163 12.29 25.48 30.09
C SER A 163 11.88 24.98 28.68
N HIS A 164 10.82 24.16 28.54
CA HIS A 164 10.30 23.69 27.25
C HIS A 164 9.46 24.78 26.54
N PRO A 165 9.64 25.03 25.22
CA PRO A 165 8.94 26.11 24.51
C PRO A 165 7.41 25.95 24.44
N GLU A 166 6.88 24.76 24.72
CA GLU A 166 5.44 24.46 24.79
C GLU A 166 4.96 24.13 26.22
N PHE A 167 5.65 24.62 27.26
CA PHE A 167 5.29 24.46 28.69
C PHE A 167 3.80 24.70 28.97
N SER A 168 3.21 25.76 28.41
CA SER A 168 1.80 26.10 28.59
C SER A 168 0.81 25.10 27.96
N THR A 169 1.27 24.22 27.07
CA THR A 169 0.47 23.12 26.51
C THR A 169 0.66 21.85 27.34
N TRP A 170 1.89 21.52 27.75
CA TRP A 170 2.15 20.38 28.64
C TRP A 170 1.46 20.52 30.00
N THR A 171 1.52 21.69 30.63
CA THR A 171 0.78 21.97 31.87
C THR A 171 -0.75 21.85 31.71
N LYS A 172 -1.31 22.10 30.50
CA LYS A 172 -2.71 21.78 30.21
C LYS A 172 -2.95 20.28 30.07
N ILE A 173 -2.04 19.55 29.42
CA ILE A 173 -2.10 18.09 29.31
C ILE A 173 -2.11 17.45 30.71
N PHE A 174 -1.22 17.85 31.61
CA PHE A 174 -1.18 17.29 32.98
C PHE A 174 -2.43 17.67 33.81
N LYS A 175 -2.98 18.88 33.63
CA LYS A 175 -4.27 19.26 34.26
C LYS A 175 -5.46 18.45 33.74
N LEU A 176 -5.48 18.10 32.45
CA LEU A 176 -6.55 17.33 31.83
C LEU A 176 -6.37 15.81 31.98
N HIS A 177 -5.13 15.34 32.13
CA HIS A 177 -4.77 13.93 32.30
C HIS A 177 -3.58 13.79 33.28
N PRO A 178 -3.83 13.84 34.61
CA PRO A 178 -2.79 13.77 35.63
C PRO A 178 -1.82 12.57 35.54
N PRO A 179 -2.24 11.35 35.13
CA PRO A 179 -1.31 10.22 34.99
C PRO A 179 -0.23 10.41 33.91
N ALA A 180 -0.37 11.39 33.01
CA ALA A 180 0.61 11.63 31.94
C ALA A 180 1.97 12.08 32.48
N GLU A 181 2.00 12.76 33.62
CA GLU A 181 3.24 13.26 34.24
C GLU A 181 4.14 12.12 34.71
N LYS A 182 3.59 11.21 35.52
CA LYS A 182 4.27 9.99 35.99
C LYS A 182 4.66 9.06 34.85
N LEU A 183 3.80 8.95 33.83
CA LEU A 183 4.13 8.19 32.62
C LEU A 183 5.36 8.81 31.93
N LEU A 184 5.40 10.13 31.76
CA LEU A 184 6.50 10.82 31.11
C LEU A 184 7.82 10.68 31.89
N GLN A 185 7.78 10.82 33.22
CA GLN A 185 8.92 10.53 34.10
C GLN A 185 9.42 9.08 33.92
N SER A 186 8.50 8.09 33.85
CA SER A 186 8.87 6.69 33.57
C SER A 186 9.56 6.49 32.20
N ARG A 187 9.26 7.35 31.21
CA ARG A 187 9.89 7.33 29.87
C ARG A 187 11.21 8.12 29.79
N LEU A 188 11.48 9.03 30.72
CA LEU A 188 12.76 9.71 30.86
C LEU A 188 13.84 8.80 31.47
N LEU A 189 13.49 7.98 32.46
CA LEU A 189 14.38 7.02 33.13
C LEU A 189 15.29 6.21 32.18
N PRO A 190 14.80 5.54 31.10
CA PRO A 190 15.66 4.76 30.22
C PRO A 190 16.58 5.60 29.31
N ILE A 191 16.30 6.89 29.08
CA ILE A 191 17.09 7.76 28.18
C ILE A 191 18.02 8.73 28.92
N CYS A 192 17.80 8.94 30.21
CA CYS A 192 18.57 9.83 31.05
C CYS A 192 19.55 9.08 31.97
N ASP A 193 20.58 9.77 32.42
CA ASP A 193 21.25 9.46 33.67
C ASP A 193 20.48 10.15 34.80
N THR A 194 20.20 9.42 35.88
CA THR A 194 19.45 9.90 37.04
C THR A 194 20.35 10.03 38.26
N VAL A 195 20.20 11.11 39.02
CA VAL A 195 20.87 11.33 40.31
C VAL A 195 19.83 11.80 41.32
N GLU A 196 19.81 11.18 42.50
CA GLU A 196 18.98 11.62 43.63
C GLU A 196 19.65 12.82 44.32
N ALA A 197 18.94 13.94 44.42
CA ALA A 197 19.44 15.19 44.99
C ALA A 197 18.47 15.69 46.09
N GLY A 198 18.57 15.10 47.28
CA GLY A 198 17.58 15.32 48.33
C GLY A 198 16.31 14.52 48.04
N ASP A 199 15.16 15.20 48.02
CA ASP A 199 13.86 14.57 47.78
C ASP A 199 13.48 14.48 46.28
N GLU A 200 14.32 15.01 45.38
CA GLU A 200 14.05 15.08 43.94
C GLU A 200 15.02 14.21 43.11
N VAL A 201 14.49 13.65 42.01
CA VAL A 201 15.27 12.93 41.00
C VAL A 201 15.66 13.91 39.88
N MET A 202 16.95 14.11 39.72
CA MET A 202 17.52 14.96 38.68
C MET A 202 17.90 14.14 37.46
N TYR A 203 17.54 14.62 36.27
CA TYR A 203 17.74 13.96 34.99
C TYR A 203 18.79 14.69 34.15
N ARG A 204 19.69 13.94 33.50
CA ARG A 204 20.58 14.42 32.44
C ARG A 204 20.45 13.53 31.22
N VAL A 205 20.13 14.08 30.05
CA VAL A 205 19.91 13.31 28.82
C VAL A 205 21.22 12.66 28.35
N ASN A 206 21.20 11.34 28.10
CA ASN A 206 22.37 10.59 27.66
C ASN A 206 22.17 10.10 26.22
N ASN A 207 22.89 10.72 25.27
CA ASN A 207 22.75 10.44 23.85
C ASN A 207 22.98 8.96 23.48
N LYS A 208 23.80 8.21 24.23
CA LYS A 208 23.99 6.78 23.97
C LYS A 208 22.72 5.99 24.28
N LYS A 209 22.19 6.15 25.50
CA LYS A 209 20.91 5.55 25.94
C LYS A 209 19.74 5.91 25.02
N VAL A 210 19.69 7.16 24.54
CA VAL A 210 18.70 7.58 23.53
C VAL A 210 18.83 6.75 22.24
N ILE A 211 20.04 6.59 21.71
CA ILE A 211 20.26 5.79 20.48
C ILE A 211 19.96 4.31 20.74
N ASP A 212 20.39 3.73 21.88
CA ASP A 212 20.13 2.34 22.25
C ASP A 212 18.62 2.04 22.30
N LEU A 213 17.83 2.94 22.91
CA LEU A 213 16.36 2.84 22.93
C LEU A 213 15.76 2.95 21.52
N LEU A 214 16.30 3.84 20.67
CA LEU A 214 15.83 4.00 19.29
C LEU A 214 16.15 2.76 18.43
N VAL A 215 17.33 2.15 18.58
CA VAL A 215 17.70 0.88 17.92
C VAL A 215 16.75 -0.23 18.34
N SER A 216 16.57 -0.44 19.65
CA SER A 216 15.62 -1.42 20.19
C SER A 216 14.19 -1.21 19.67
N ARG A 217 13.77 0.06 19.50
CA ARG A 217 12.47 0.39 18.91
C ARG A 217 12.40 0.06 17.42
N VAL A 218 13.44 0.35 16.63
CA VAL A 218 13.49 0.01 15.20
C VAL A 218 13.39 -1.51 15.01
N GLU A 219 14.14 -2.30 15.78
CA GLU A 219 14.03 -3.77 15.76
C GLU A 219 12.62 -4.25 16.14
N SER A 220 12.01 -3.63 17.15
CA SER A 220 10.64 -3.95 17.58
C SER A 220 9.63 -3.64 16.48
N VAL A 221 9.79 -2.52 15.76
CA VAL A 221 8.93 -2.15 14.63
C VAL A 221 9.15 -3.10 13.44
N ALA A 222 10.39 -3.49 13.13
CA ALA A 222 10.71 -4.43 12.07
C ALA A 222 10.04 -5.80 12.27
N LYS A 223 10.00 -6.29 13.52
CA LYS A 223 9.33 -7.55 13.91
C LYS A 223 7.81 -7.49 13.85
N VAL A 224 7.20 -6.30 13.92
CA VAL A 224 5.73 -6.09 14.00
C VAL A 224 5.23 -5.29 12.79
N LEU A 225 5.89 -5.39 11.63
CA LEU A 225 5.41 -4.78 10.40
C LEU A 225 4.09 -5.42 9.94
N PRO A 226 3.12 -4.65 9.41
CA PRO A 226 1.84 -5.17 8.94
C PRO A 226 2.02 -6.29 7.89
N PRO A 227 1.24 -7.38 7.93
CA PRO A 227 1.36 -8.48 6.97
C PRO A 227 1.27 -8.03 5.50
N SER A 228 0.48 -7.00 5.20
CA SER A 228 0.38 -6.41 3.87
C SER A 228 1.70 -5.78 3.39
N LEU A 229 2.46 -5.15 4.28
CA LEU A 229 3.77 -4.58 3.97
C LEU A 229 4.83 -5.69 3.92
N THR A 230 4.81 -6.65 4.84
CA THR A 230 5.71 -7.80 4.84
C THR A 230 5.57 -8.61 3.54
N ASN A 231 4.34 -8.93 3.13
CA ASN A 231 4.07 -9.64 1.88
C ASN A 231 4.50 -8.82 0.65
N LEU A 232 4.37 -7.49 0.69
CA LEU A 232 4.88 -6.60 -0.37
C LEU A 232 6.41 -6.60 -0.43
N ILE A 233 7.10 -6.63 0.71
CA ILE A 233 8.57 -6.74 0.80
C ILE A 233 9.01 -8.09 0.23
N THR A 234 8.42 -9.20 0.69
CA THR A 234 8.72 -10.56 0.19
C THR A 234 8.48 -10.65 -1.32
N ARG A 235 7.34 -10.17 -1.84
CA ARG A 235 7.04 -10.15 -3.29
C ARG A 235 7.99 -9.26 -4.11
N LYS A 236 8.52 -8.18 -3.51
CA LYS A 236 9.55 -7.34 -4.17
C LYS A 236 10.93 -7.98 -4.16
N LEU A 237 11.18 -8.90 -3.25
CA LEU A 237 12.45 -9.60 -3.07
C LEU A 237 12.44 -11.04 -3.62
N SER A 238 11.29 -11.59 -4.02
CA SER A 238 11.23 -12.90 -4.67
C SER A 238 11.83 -12.88 -6.08
N LYS A 239 12.42 -14.01 -6.47
CA LYS A 239 12.98 -14.22 -7.82
C LYS A 239 11.84 -14.39 -8.85
N PRO A 240 12.02 -13.97 -10.12
CA PRO A 240 10.98 -14.11 -11.14
C PRO A 240 10.83 -15.57 -11.60
N LEU A 241 9.61 -16.12 -11.54
CA LEU A 241 9.30 -17.51 -11.93
C LEU A 241 9.78 -17.87 -13.35
N SER A 242 9.75 -16.91 -14.28
CA SER A 242 10.03 -17.14 -15.70
C SER A 242 11.46 -17.59 -16.04
N LEU A 243 12.39 -17.52 -15.08
CA LEU A 243 13.74 -18.05 -15.23
C LEU A 243 13.96 -19.41 -14.54
N GLN A 244 13.02 -19.90 -13.74
CA GLN A 244 13.16 -21.21 -13.10
C GLN A 244 12.66 -22.36 -13.97
N ALA A 245 11.73 -22.10 -14.90
CA ALA A 245 11.31 -23.09 -15.90
C ALA A 245 12.50 -23.62 -16.74
N SER A 246 13.49 -22.77 -17.03
CA SER A 246 14.70 -23.19 -17.76
C SER A 246 15.78 -23.84 -16.89
N THR A 247 15.79 -23.62 -15.58
CA THR A 247 16.75 -24.28 -14.66
C THR A 247 16.25 -25.60 -14.11
N ALA A 248 14.94 -25.77 -13.89
CA ALA A 248 14.35 -27.00 -13.37
C ALA A 248 14.61 -28.19 -14.32
N TRP A 249 14.36 -28.02 -15.62
CA TRP A 249 14.67 -29.05 -16.62
C TRP A 249 16.16 -29.35 -16.77
N LYS A 250 17.05 -28.42 -16.39
CA LYS A 250 18.51 -28.65 -16.46
C LYS A 250 19.01 -29.65 -15.40
N HIS A 251 18.27 -29.82 -14.30
CA HIS A 251 18.50 -30.91 -13.34
C HIS A 251 17.86 -32.23 -13.76
N GLN A 252 16.78 -32.20 -14.54
CA GLN A 252 16.11 -33.42 -15.04
C GLN A 252 16.84 -34.08 -16.22
N ALA A 253 17.83 -33.39 -16.82
CA ALA A 253 18.65 -33.88 -17.93
C ALA A 253 19.97 -34.57 -17.49
N GLN A 254 20.17 -34.86 -16.20
CA GLN A 254 21.23 -35.78 -15.75
C GLN A 254 20.63 -37.16 -15.46
N PRO A 255 20.98 -38.22 -16.20
CA PRO A 255 20.66 -39.57 -15.78
C PRO A 255 21.51 -39.95 -14.56
N GLU A 256 20.87 -40.47 -13.52
CA GLU A 256 21.53 -41.15 -12.40
C GLU A 256 22.38 -42.32 -12.93
N ALA A 257 23.68 -42.30 -12.63
CA ALA A 257 24.61 -43.34 -13.07
C ALA A 257 24.55 -44.55 -12.13
N ASP A 258 23.62 -45.45 -12.42
CA ASP A 258 23.40 -46.64 -11.61
C ASP A 258 24.61 -47.61 -11.69
N LYS A 259 25.01 -48.14 -10.52
CA LYS A 259 26.28 -48.87 -10.38
C LYS A 259 26.12 -50.37 -10.61
N THR A 260 26.42 -50.86 -11.81
CA THR A 260 26.89 -52.25 -12.02
C THR A 260 27.99 -52.29 -13.10
N GLY A 261 29.07 -53.04 -12.86
CA GLY A 261 30.29 -52.98 -13.68
C GLY A 261 30.40 -54.03 -14.79
N GLY A 262 31.19 -53.73 -15.84
CA GLY A 262 31.33 -54.60 -17.02
C GLY A 262 32.40 -54.17 -18.04
N ILE A 263 33.65 -54.12 -17.62
CA ILE A 263 34.95 -54.24 -18.36
C ILE A 263 34.93 -54.45 -19.92
N ILE A 264 35.69 -53.57 -20.62
CA ILE A 264 36.49 -53.74 -21.88
C ILE A 264 35.94 -53.38 -23.30
N ASN A 265 36.49 -52.26 -23.80
CA ASN A 265 37.14 -51.96 -25.10
C ASN A 265 36.40 -51.80 -26.47
N ASP A 266 36.48 -50.55 -26.96
CA ASP A 266 37.33 -50.09 -28.10
C ASP A 266 36.88 -50.33 -29.57
N ALA A 267 36.48 -49.26 -30.26
CA ALA A 267 36.91 -48.87 -31.62
C ALA A 267 36.08 -47.68 -32.20
N GLU A 268 36.81 -46.81 -32.92
CA GLU A 268 36.46 -45.66 -33.76
C GLU A 268 35.13 -45.71 -34.57
N LEU A 269 34.40 -44.58 -34.66
CA LEU A 269 34.37 -43.67 -35.85
C LEU A 269 33.34 -42.52 -35.74
N GLU A 270 33.39 -41.61 -36.71
CA GLU A 270 32.85 -40.24 -36.69
C GLU A 270 31.36 -40.10 -37.10
N ASP A 271 30.79 -38.97 -36.66
CA ASP A 271 29.84 -38.06 -37.34
C ASP A 271 28.85 -38.64 -38.39
N ASP A 272 27.53 -38.58 -38.09
CA ASP A 272 26.60 -37.97 -39.04
C ASP A 272 25.29 -37.49 -38.36
N ASN A 273 24.70 -36.46 -38.97
CA ASN A 273 23.64 -35.62 -38.41
C ASN A 273 22.24 -36.06 -38.89
N LYS A 274 21.20 -35.92 -38.04
CA LYS A 274 19.77 -35.88 -38.48
C LYS A 274 18.80 -35.44 -37.38
N ASP A 275 18.38 -34.18 -37.45
CA ASP A 275 17.09 -33.69 -36.93
C ASP A 275 15.92 -34.47 -37.55
N VAL A 276 15.06 -35.12 -36.75
CA VAL A 276 13.57 -35.10 -36.84
C VAL A 276 12.97 -35.64 -35.52
N GLU A 277 12.63 -34.79 -34.54
CA GLU A 277 11.54 -35.10 -33.56
C GLU A 277 11.01 -33.89 -32.73
N SER A 278 11.49 -32.67 -32.96
CA SER A 278 11.26 -31.53 -32.05
C SER A 278 9.86 -30.89 -32.06
N GLN A 279 8.89 -31.36 -32.87
CA GLN A 279 7.62 -30.66 -33.09
C GLN A 279 6.41 -31.15 -32.27
N GLU A 280 6.35 -32.40 -31.81
CA GLU A 280 5.19 -32.86 -31.02
C GLU A 280 5.25 -32.39 -29.56
N VAL A 281 6.46 -32.29 -29.00
CA VAL A 281 6.70 -31.97 -27.58
C VAL A 281 6.22 -30.56 -27.20
N GLU A 282 6.40 -29.58 -28.09
CA GLU A 282 6.02 -28.18 -27.86
C GLU A 282 4.49 -27.99 -27.77
N SER A 283 3.72 -28.89 -28.40
CA SER A 283 2.25 -28.87 -28.38
C SER A 283 1.65 -29.28 -27.03
N GLN A 284 2.37 -30.11 -26.26
CA GLN A 284 1.98 -30.52 -24.90
C GLN A 284 2.33 -29.42 -23.89
N LEU A 285 3.50 -28.79 -24.03
CA LEU A 285 4.00 -27.69 -23.20
C LEU A 285 2.98 -26.54 -23.00
N ARG A 286 2.21 -26.23 -24.05
CA ARG A 286 1.22 -25.14 -24.05
C ARG A 286 -0.07 -25.46 -23.28
N ARG A 287 -0.37 -26.75 -23.04
CA ARG A 287 -1.58 -27.21 -22.32
C ARG A 287 -1.41 -27.25 -20.80
N GLU A 288 -0.19 -27.27 -20.28
CA GLU A 288 0.05 -27.28 -18.83
C GLU A 288 0.23 -25.87 -18.29
N ALA A 289 0.95 -24.99 -19.01
CA ALA A 289 1.07 -23.57 -18.67
C ALA A 289 -0.29 -22.83 -18.62
N SER A 290 -1.32 -23.35 -19.28
CA SER A 290 -2.69 -22.79 -19.27
C SER A 290 -3.57 -23.28 -18.11
N ARG A 291 -3.13 -24.27 -17.31
CA ARG A 291 -3.91 -24.82 -16.18
C ARG A 291 -3.65 -24.11 -14.84
N LEU A 292 -2.62 -23.28 -14.75
CA LEU A 292 -2.17 -22.60 -13.51
C LEU A 292 -2.72 -21.17 -13.34
N ASN A 293 -3.78 -20.77 -14.06
CA ASN A 293 -4.31 -19.39 -14.02
C ASN A 293 -5.84 -19.35 -13.86
N ILE A 294 -6.41 -20.23 -13.04
CA ILE A 294 -7.82 -20.21 -12.63
C ILE A 294 -7.88 -20.39 -11.11
N ASN A 295 -8.79 -19.66 -10.45
CA ASN A 295 -8.95 -19.58 -9.00
C ASN A 295 -9.31 -20.92 -8.34
N GLU A 296 -9.05 -20.99 -7.04
CA GLU A 296 -9.52 -22.03 -6.12
C GLU A 296 -11.06 -22.15 -6.13
N GLU A 297 -11.59 -23.34 -6.44
CA GLU A 297 -12.79 -23.92 -5.83
C GLU A 297 -12.60 -25.45 -5.73
N GLU A 298 -13.32 -26.11 -4.82
CA GLU A 298 -12.95 -27.41 -4.23
C GLU A 298 -13.27 -28.67 -5.05
N SER A 299 -12.59 -29.76 -4.65
CA SER A 299 -13.09 -31.14 -4.53
C SER A 299 -12.75 -32.16 -5.64
N GLY A 300 -12.33 -33.37 -5.23
CA GLY A 300 -12.26 -34.56 -6.09
C GLY A 300 -10.92 -35.30 -6.13
N THR A 301 -10.60 -36.04 -5.06
CA THR A 301 -9.68 -37.20 -4.97
C THR A 301 -8.98 -37.71 -6.26
N ASN A 302 -7.64 -37.79 -6.26
CA ASN A 302 -6.89 -39.06 -6.26
C ASN A 302 -5.36 -38.86 -6.16
N THR A 303 -4.70 -39.70 -5.38
CA THR A 303 -3.24 -39.73 -5.08
C THR A 303 -2.45 -40.30 -6.27
N PRO A 304 -1.28 -39.75 -6.64
CA PRO A 304 -0.01 -40.08 -5.97
C PRO A 304 0.82 -38.82 -5.63
N ALA A 305 0.94 -38.46 -4.35
CA ALA A 305 1.25 -37.09 -3.95
C ALA A 305 2.49 -36.90 -3.05
N GLU A 306 3.44 -37.83 -2.98
CA GLU A 306 4.64 -37.69 -2.10
C GLU A 306 5.91 -37.17 -2.80
N ALA A 307 6.06 -37.35 -4.12
CA ALA A 307 7.17 -36.75 -4.87
C ALA A 307 6.86 -35.28 -5.24
N ASP A 308 5.71 -35.04 -5.87
CA ASP A 308 5.32 -33.70 -6.34
C ASP A 308 5.18 -32.68 -5.21
N THR A 309 4.69 -33.07 -4.03
CA THR A 309 4.56 -32.15 -2.88
C THR A 309 5.88 -31.78 -2.21
N VAL A 310 6.95 -32.56 -2.45
CA VAL A 310 8.31 -32.21 -2.03
C VAL A 310 8.96 -31.29 -3.07
N ILE A 311 8.75 -31.58 -4.36
CA ILE A 311 9.26 -30.76 -5.47
C ILE A 311 8.63 -29.36 -5.46
N THR A 312 7.31 -29.23 -5.28
CA THR A 312 6.65 -27.91 -5.22
C THR A 312 7.15 -27.07 -4.04
N LYS A 313 7.34 -27.68 -2.86
CA LYS A 313 7.88 -26.99 -1.68
C LYS A 313 9.32 -26.53 -1.87
N LEU A 314 10.20 -27.36 -2.46
CA LEU A 314 11.57 -26.94 -2.77
C LEU A 314 11.62 -25.79 -3.79
N VAL A 315 10.72 -25.81 -4.79
CA VAL A 315 10.62 -24.73 -5.78
C VAL A 315 10.13 -23.43 -5.12
N GLU A 316 9.09 -23.49 -4.28
CA GLU A 316 8.63 -22.33 -3.51
C GLU A 316 9.71 -21.77 -2.57
N GLU A 317 10.45 -22.62 -1.86
CA GLU A 317 11.55 -22.20 -0.99
C GLU A 317 12.68 -21.51 -1.77
N SER A 318 12.95 -21.95 -3.01
CA SER A 318 13.94 -21.31 -3.90
C SER A 318 13.51 -19.96 -4.50
N LEU A 319 12.20 -19.67 -4.50
CA LEU A 319 11.61 -18.43 -4.98
C LEU A 319 11.57 -17.34 -3.90
N LEU A 320 11.53 -17.76 -2.63
CA LEU A 320 11.51 -16.87 -1.49
C LEU A 320 12.90 -16.25 -1.23
N PRO A 321 12.96 -14.96 -0.84
CA PRO A 321 14.21 -14.35 -0.43
C PRO A 321 14.73 -14.95 0.89
N PRO A 322 16.06 -15.06 1.08
CA PRO A 322 16.65 -15.54 2.34
C PRO A 322 16.15 -14.75 3.57
N PRO A 323 15.93 -15.41 4.73
CA PRO A 323 15.31 -14.80 5.90
C PRO A 323 16.14 -13.64 6.49
N GLU A 324 17.47 -13.69 6.35
CA GLU A 324 18.37 -12.60 6.75
C GLU A 324 18.15 -11.33 5.91
N ILE A 325 18.03 -11.48 4.58
CA ILE A 325 17.80 -10.36 3.65
C ILE A 325 16.39 -9.78 3.85
N LEU A 326 15.39 -10.61 4.15
CA LEU A 326 14.08 -10.15 4.59
C LEU A 326 14.18 -9.30 5.86
N TYR A 327 14.89 -9.76 6.89
CA TYR A 327 15.06 -9.02 8.15
C TYR A 327 15.77 -7.68 7.93
N ILE A 328 16.87 -7.64 7.17
CA ILE A 328 17.58 -6.39 6.85
C ILE A 328 16.65 -5.44 6.07
N SER A 329 15.82 -5.95 5.15
CA SER A 329 14.83 -5.13 4.44
C SER A 329 13.73 -4.59 5.35
N GLN A 330 13.19 -5.41 6.27
CA GLN A 330 12.21 -4.98 7.28
C GLN A 330 12.81 -3.90 8.19
N LEU A 331 14.05 -4.06 8.61
CA LEU A 331 14.79 -3.09 9.42
C LEU A 331 14.96 -1.75 8.68
N ALA A 332 15.34 -1.78 7.40
CA ALA A 332 15.44 -0.57 6.57
C ALA A 332 14.09 0.17 6.42
N HIS A 333 12.98 -0.57 6.29
CA HIS A 333 11.63 0.03 6.28
C HIS A 333 11.26 0.62 7.65
N ALA A 334 11.61 -0.06 8.76
CA ALA A 334 11.38 0.45 10.11
C ALA A 334 12.17 1.74 10.38
N VAL A 335 13.43 1.84 9.96
CA VAL A 335 14.23 3.08 10.02
C VAL A 335 13.54 4.21 9.25
N GLN A 336 13.05 3.93 8.03
CA GLN A 336 12.37 4.91 7.20
C GLN A 336 11.02 5.37 7.79
N ILE A 337 10.32 4.53 8.57
CA ILE A 337 9.15 4.95 9.36
C ILE A 337 9.58 5.88 10.50
N MET A 338 10.60 5.48 11.27
CA MET A 338 11.11 6.24 12.42
C MET A 338 11.66 7.62 12.02
N LYS A 339 12.16 7.78 10.79
CA LYS A 339 12.56 9.07 10.20
C LYS A 339 11.49 10.16 10.33
N ASN A 340 10.21 9.81 10.30
CA ASN A 340 9.13 10.80 10.40
C ASN A 340 8.99 11.38 11.82
N TYR A 341 9.43 10.64 12.85
CA TYR A 341 9.18 10.95 14.26
C TYR A 341 10.41 11.44 15.03
N ILE A 342 11.58 11.52 14.38
CA ILE A 342 12.86 11.81 15.02
C ILE A 342 13.54 13.00 14.31
N PRO A 343 14.17 13.94 15.05
CA PRO A 343 15.02 14.98 14.47
C PRO A 343 16.17 14.45 13.62
N THR A 344 16.49 15.13 12.51
CA THR A 344 17.60 14.82 11.60
C THR A 344 18.93 14.42 12.27
N PRO A 345 19.48 15.13 13.27
CA PRO A 345 20.77 14.74 13.87
C PRO A 345 20.72 13.38 14.57
N LEU A 346 19.62 13.07 15.27
CA LEU A 346 19.43 11.77 15.92
C LEU A 346 19.19 10.66 14.90
N TYR A 347 18.48 10.96 13.81
CA TYR A 347 18.30 10.02 12.69
C TYR A 347 19.65 9.61 12.08
N THR A 348 20.57 10.57 11.83
CA THR A 348 21.91 10.25 11.31
C THR A 348 22.71 9.35 12.25
N SER A 349 22.69 9.64 13.56
CA SER A 349 23.35 8.78 14.57
C SER A 349 22.73 7.38 14.64
N LEU A 350 21.40 7.29 14.61
CA LEU A 350 20.66 6.02 14.60
C LEU A 350 21.02 5.16 13.38
N VAL A 351 21.01 5.74 12.18
CA VAL A 351 21.43 5.06 10.94
C VAL A 351 22.87 4.59 11.05
N THR A 352 23.76 5.41 11.62
CA THR A 352 25.18 5.07 11.79
C THR A 352 25.38 3.88 12.73
N GLU A 353 24.67 3.78 13.85
CA GLU A 353 24.75 2.60 14.73
C GLU A 353 24.11 1.36 14.09
N ILE A 354 22.95 1.50 13.43
CA ILE A 354 22.30 0.38 12.75
C ILE A 354 23.18 -0.19 11.62
N HIS A 355 23.88 0.65 10.86
CA HIS A 355 24.79 0.18 9.81
C HIS A 355 26.02 -0.58 10.37
N LYS A 356 26.38 -0.39 11.65
CA LYS A 356 27.44 -1.17 12.32
C LYS A 356 26.94 -2.53 12.78
N THR A 357 25.69 -2.64 13.24
CA THR A 357 25.12 -3.90 13.73
C THR A 357 24.53 -4.76 12.60
N HIS A 358 23.99 -4.12 11.58
CA HIS A 358 23.33 -4.73 10.42
C HIS A 358 23.75 -4.00 9.14
N PRO A 359 24.84 -4.42 8.47
CA PRO A 359 25.29 -3.80 7.22
C PRO A 359 24.26 -4.01 6.10
N LEU A 360 24.07 -2.98 5.26
CA LEU A 360 23.11 -3.01 4.15
C LEU A 360 23.67 -3.69 2.88
N GLU A 361 24.99 -3.90 2.81
CA GLU A 361 25.69 -4.46 1.63
C GLU A 361 25.06 -5.77 1.10
N PRO A 362 24.65 -6.76 1.94
CA PRO A 362 24.02 -7.99 1.45
C PRO A 362 22.66 -7.74 0.79
N LEU A 363 21.88 -6.77 1.31
CA LEU A 363 20.59 -6.38 0.73
C LEU A 363 20.76 -5.64 -0.60
N GLU A 364 21.78 -4.79 -0.72
CA GLU A 364 22.08 -4.06 -1.95
C GLU A 364 22.56 -5.01 -3.05
N ALA A 365 23.51 -5.90 -2.76
CA ALA A 365 23.99 -6.92 -3.68
C ALA A 365 22.85 -7.84 -4.18
N TYR A 366 21.96 -8.28 -3.27
CA TYR A 366 20.80 -9.10 -3.65
C TYR A 366 19.78 -8.32 -4.50
N GLN A 367 19.58 -7.03 -4.24
CA GLN A 367 18.75 -6.18 -5.10
C GLN A 367 19.34 -5.99 -6.50
N GLU A 368 20.67 -6.00 -6.64
CA GLU A 368 21.34 -5.96 -7.94
C GLU A 368 21.25 -7.30 -8.69
N GLU A 369 21.40 -8.43 -8.00
CA GLU A 369 21.11 -9.77 -8.55
C GLU A 369 19.66 -9.83 -9.06
N LEU A 370 18.68 -9.39 -8.27
CA LEU A 370 17.27 -9.35 -8.69
C LEU A 370 17.03 -8.42 -9.89
N LYS A 371 17.74 -7.30 -10.02
CA LYS A 371 17.62 -6.40 -11.18
C LYS A 371 18.15 -7.07 -12.45
N SER A 372 19.33 -7.71 -12.39
CA SER A 372 19.90 -8.40 -13.56
C SER A 372 19.07 -9.62 -13.95
N LEU A 373 18.58 -10.38 -12.97
CA LEU A 373 17.69 -11.52 -13.17
C LEU A 373 16.35 -11.10 -13.81
N ARG A 374 15.75 -9.98 -13.37
CA ARG A 374 14.54 -9.43 -14.00
C ARG A 374 14.80 -8.90 -15.42
N ALA A 375 15.97 -8.30 -15.68
CA ALA A 375 16.33 -7.86 -17.03
C ALA A 375 16.52 -9.04 -18.00
N ALA A 376 17.17 -10.12 -17.56
CA ALA A 376 17.33 -11.36 -18.32
C ALA A 376 15.96 -12.02 -18.59
N ALA A 377 15.09 -12.09 -17.58
CA ALA A 377 13.73 -12.63 -17.71
C ALA A 377 12.91 -11.88 -18.78
N ASN A 378 12.92 -10.55 -18.74
CA ASN A 378 12.20 -9.72 -19.73
C ASN A 378 12.78 -9.92 -21.14
N THR A 379 14.11 -9.98 -21.28
CA THR A 379 14.77 -10.19 -22.57
C THR A 379 14.43 -11.57 -23.17
N ALA A 380 14.33 -12.61 -22.33
CA ALA A 380 13.90 -13.94 -22.75
C ALA A 380 12.42 -13.97 -23.19
N MET A 381 11.53 -13.25 -22.48
CA MET A 381 10.14 -13.09 -22.91
C MET A 381 10.04 -12.33 -24.25
N ASP A 382 10.77 -11.22 -24.40
CA ASP A 382 10.79 -10.46 -25.65
C ASP A 382 11.30 -11.31 -26.82
N PHE A 383 12.32 -12.15 -26.60
CA PHE A 383 12.78 -13.11 -27.61
C PHE A 383 11.70 -14.12 -27.99
N SER A 384 11.06 -14.78 -27.00
CA SER A 384 9.98 -15.76 -27.21
C SER A 384 8.76 -15.16 -27.95
N ILE A 385 8.32 -13.98 -27.55
CA ILE A 385 7.22 -13.24 -28.21
C ILE A 385 7.64 -12.86 -29.63
N SER A 386 8.88 -12.40 -29.84
CA SER A 386 9.37 -12.07 -31.18
C SER A 386 9.46 -13.29 -32.11
N HIS A 387 9.81 -14.46 -31.57
CA HIS A 387 9.86 -15.71 -32.33
C HIS A 387 8.45 -16.17 -32.70
N THR A 388 7.54 -16.22 -31.72
CA THR A 388 6.12 -16.54 -31.94
C THR A 388 5.50 -15.63 -32.99
N LYS A 389 5.82 -14.33 -32.97
CA LYS A 389 5.30 -13.37 -33.95
C LYS A 389 5.86 -13.60 -35.35
N ARG A 390 7.14 -13.94 -35.51
CA ARG A 390 7.70 -14.34 -36.83
C ARG A 390 7.03 -15.61 -37.35
N THR A 391 6.88 -16.63 -36.51
CA THR A 391 6.23 -17.89 -36.90
C THR A 391 4.76 -17.69 -37.29
N ILE A 392 4.05 -16.72 -36.68
CA ILE A 392 2.70 -16.33 -37.10
C ILE A 392 2.73 -15.54 -38.42
N GLU A 393 3.66 -14.60 -38.61
CA GLU A 393 3.81 -13.85 -39.87
C GLU A 393 4.26 -14.73 -41.06
N ASP A 394 4.93 -15.86 -40.80
CA ASP A 394 5.30 -16.87 -41.80
C ASP A 394 4.18 -17.90 -42.08
N LEU A 395 3.26 -18.14 -41.14
CA LEU A 395 2.12 -19.06 -41.31
C LEU A 395 0.85 -18.37 -41.84
N GLU A 396 0.57 -17.13 -41.44
CA GLU A 396 -0.44 -16.27 -42.08
C GLU A 396 0.15 -15.62 -43.33
N GLY A 397 0.26 -16.41 -44.40
CA GLY A 397 0.80 -16.08 -45.74
C GLY A 397 1.06 -14.60 -45.99
N GLY A 398 2.31 -14.18 -45.77
CA GLY A 398 2.68 -12.77 -45.63
C GLY A 398 2.21 -11.86 -46.76
N VAL A 399 1.44 -10.83 -46.38
CA VAL A 399 1.15 -9.65 -47.21
C VAL A 399 2.48 -9.00 -47.57
N SER A 400 2.91 -9.11 -48.83
CA SER A 400 4.24 -8.63 -49.23
C SER A 400 4.40 -7.13 -48.96
N LYS A 401 5.65 -6.68 -48.77
CA LYS A 401 5.98 -5.25 -48.63
C LYS A 401 5.36 -4.39 -49.74
N GLU A 402 5.17 -4.94 -50.93
CA GLU A 402 4.61 -4.25 -52.08
C GLU A 402 3.10 -4.03 -51.96
N GLU A 403 2.37 -4.92 -51.30
CA GLU A 403 0.92 -4.78 -51.07
C GLU A 403 0.64 -3.73 -49.97
N ALA A 404 1.42 -3.73 -48.89
CA ALA A 404 1.39 -2.67 -47.88
C ALA A 404 1.69 -1.28 -48.49
N ASP A 405 2.64 -1.19 -49.43
CA ASP A 405 2.96 0.07 -50.12
C ASP A 405 1.96 0.45 -51.22
N ARG A 406 1.27 -0.52 -51.85
CA ARG A 406 0.10 -0.25 -52.72
C ARG A 406 -1.03 0.39 -51.92
N GLU A 407 -1.36 -0.12 -50.73
CA GLU A 407 -2.44 0.45 -49.92
C GLU A 407 -2.08 1.83 -49.34
N LYS A 408 -0.82 2.08 -48.94
CA LYS A 408 -0.35 3.43 -48.60
C LYS A 408 -0.47 4.40 -49.79
N LYS A 409 -0.10 3.98 -51.01
CA LYS A 409 -0.28 4.78 -52.24
C LYS A 409 -1.76 5.06 -52.52
N ARG A 410 -2.65 4.09 -52.26
CA ARG A 410 -4.11 4.24 -52.43
C ARG A 410 -4.68 5.30 -51.47
N LYS A 411 -4.38 5.17 -50.18
CA LYS A 411 -4.79 6.15 -49.14
C LYS A 411 -4.24 7.56 -49.40
N LYS A 412 -2.98 7.70 -49.86
CA LYS A 412 -2.42 9.01 -50.21
C LYS A 412 -3.12 9.65 -51.41
N LYS A 413 -3.42 8.89 -52.46
CA LYS A 413 -4.19 9.39 -53.62
C LYS A 413 -5.60 9.83 -53.24
N GLU A 414 -6.26 9.12 -52.34
CA GLU A 414 -7.60 9.50 -51.88
C GLU A 414 -7.58 10.77 -51.01
N ALA A 415 -6.60 10.91 -50.12
CA ALA A 415 -6.39 12.12 -49.33
C ALA A 415 -6.09 13.35 -50.19
N ASP A 416 -5.22 13.20 -51.21
CA ASP A 416 -4.94 14.29 -52.16
C ASP A 416 -6.12 14.53 -53.12
N GLY A 417 -6.99 13.56 -53.37
CA GLY A 417 -8.24 13.74 -54.11
C GLY A 417 -9.24 14.66 -53.38
N LYS A 418 -9.34 14.51 -52.06
CA LYS A 418 -10.27 15.28 -51.20
C LYS A 418 -9.82 16.73 -50.89
N LYS A 419 -8.59 17.11 -51.23
CA LYS A 419 -8.08 18.49 -51.07
C LYS A 419 -8.45 19.38 -52.25
N SER A 420 -9.09 20.53 -51.96
CA SER A 420 -9.41 21.55 -52.97
C SER A 420 -8.14 22.20 -53.56
N HIS A 421 -8.26 22.76 -54.77
CA HIS A 421 -7.12 23.35 -55.50
C HIS A 421 -6.46 24.53 -54.76
N ALA A 422 -7.24 25.30 -53.98
CA ALA A 422 -6.70 26.36 -53.12
C ALA A 422 -5.82 25.81 -51.99
N VAL A 423 -6.27 24.73 -51.33
CA VAL A 423 -5.48 24.06 -50.27
C VAL A 423 -4.18 23.49 -50.84
N LYS A 424 -4.21 22.90 -52.05
CA LYS A 424 -3.00 22.40 -52.75
C LYS A 424 -2.01 23.49 -53.15
N LYS A 425 -2.45 24.74 -53.30
CA LYS A 425 -1.57 25.90 -53.51
C LYS A 425 -1.00 26.45 -52.20
N LEU A 426 -1.80 26.44 -51.12
CA LEU A 426 -1.35 26.81 -49.78
C LEU A 426 -0.32 25.81 -49.19
N GLU A 427 -0.51 24.51 -49.41
CA GLU A 427 0.40 23.45 -48.95
C GLU A 427 1.80 23.51 -49.60
N LYS A 428 1.95 24.26 -50.70
CA LYS A 428 3.23 24.54 -51.38
C LYS A 428 3.91 25.82 -50.91
N ALA A 429 3.28 26.62 -50.05
CA ALA A 429 3.95 27.76 -49.43
C ALA A 429 4.87 27.24 -48.32
N ASP A 430 6.15 27.60 -48.37
CA ASP A 430 7.09 27.22 -47.32
C ASP A 430 6.74 27.94 -46.01
N THR A 431 6.46 27.16 -44.98
CA THR A 431 6.10 27.64 -43.63
C THR A 431 7.25 27.46 -42.63
N SER A 432 8.44 27.04 -43.09
CA SER A 432 9.63 26.81 -42.26
C SER A 432 10.27 28.13 -41.77
N GLY A 433 9.59 28.77 -40.82
CA GLY A 433 10.05 30.01 -40.17
C GLY A 433 8.95 30.77 -39.42
N MET A 434 7.68 30.56 -39.78
CA MET A 434 6.56 31.17 -39.06
C MET A 434 6.24 30.38 -37.78
N LYS A 435 6.23 31.06 -36.63
CA LYS A 435 5.70 30.47 -35.39
C LYS A 435 4.23 30.12 -35.58
N LYS A 436 3.87 28.86 -35.29
CA LYS A 436 2.48 28.40 -35.29
C LYS A 436 1.66 29.25 -34.31
N MET A 437 0.41 29.60 -34.66
CA MET A 437 -0.47 30.41 -33.80
C MET A 437 -0.63 29.83 -32.38
N THR A 438 -0.62 28.50 -32.24
CA THR A 438 -0.66 27.79 -30.94
C THR A 438 0.55 28.05 -30.04
N ALA A 439 1.69 28.52 -30.58
CA ALA A 439 2.84 28.92 -29.78
C ALA A 439 2.65 30.28 -29.09
N PHE A 440 1.72 31.13 -29.55
CA PHE A 440 1.41 32.43 -28.94
C PHE A 440 0.41 32.33 -27.78
N PHE A 441 -0.33 31.22 -27.66
CA PHE A 441 -1.33 30.98 -26.62
C PHE A 441 -0.85 30.07 -25.48
N LYS A 442 0.45 29.76 -25.41
CA LYS A 442 1.00 29.08 -24.22
C LYS A 442 1.00 30.05 -23.05
N LYS A 443 0.31 29.66 -21.97
CA LYS A 443 0.29 30.42 -20.71
C LYS A 443 1.72 30.60 -20.21
N LYS A 444 2.05 31.81 -19.79
CA LYS A 444 3.36 32.16 -19.25
C LYS A 444 3.38 31.77 -17.78
N ASP A 445 4.32 30.91 -17.39
CA ASP A 445 4.66 30.64 -15.99
C ASP A 445 5.38 31.87 -15.37
#